data_AF-A0A934EM21-F1
#
_entry.id   AF-A0A934EM21-F1
#
_cell.length_a   1.000
_cell.length_b   1.000
_cell.length_c   1.000
_cell.angle_alpha   90.00
_cell.angle_beta   90.00
_cell.angle_gamma   90.00
#
_symmetry.space_group_name_H-M   'P 1'
#
loop_
_entity.id
_entity.type
_entity.pdbx_description
1 polymer ?
#
loop_
_entity_poly.entity_id
_entity_poly.type
_entity_poly.pdbx_seq_one_letter_code
_entity_poly.pdbx_strand_id
1 'polypeptide(L)'
;MSVKYWEFFLSLEDDLERCTKYVEFCPDNYSTYLNEFAKIIMSASAEFENVAKDLCQLITPGSNPRSIKEIHPILYGAYPKFGTVEVGIPRYKLLFKPWEDWTSSNRPHWWSKGYNKIKHARTLFFKNANLHYALLSMAGLFTCILYYHHKETGGIEIDHKREPSLFDIIESGSFTGGGITVTYDIPI
;
A
#
# COMPACT_ATOMS: atom_id res chain seq x y z
N MET A 1 2.62 -11.73 -12.43
CA MET A 1 1.86 -11.23 -11.26
C MET A 1 1.43 -12.38 -10.39
N SER A 2 1.86 -12.39 -9.12
CA SER A 2 1.21 -13.21 -8.10
C SER A 2 -0.27 -12.80 -8.01
N VAL A 3 -1.09 -13.55 -8.75
CA VAL A 3 -2.54 -13.32 -8.88
C VAL A 3 -3.19 -13.22 -7.50
N LYS A 4 -2.66 -13.95 -6.50
CA LYS A 4 -3.21 -13.97 -5.14
C LYS A 4 -3.14 -12.61 -4.45
N TYR A 5 -1.98 -11.93 -4.48
CA TYR A 5 -1.81 -10.64 -3.82
C TYR A 5 -2.61 -9.54 -4.49
N TRP A 6 -2.63 -9.55 -5.83
CA TRP A 6 -3.34 -8.55 -6.60
C TRP A 6 -4.85 -8.66 -6.44
N GLU A 7 -5.41 -9.85 -6.55
CA GLU A 7 -6.86 -10.05 -6.38
C GLU A 7 -7.32 -9.70 -4.95
N PHE A 8 -6.49 -10.00 -3.94
CA PHE A 8 -6.79 -9.60 -2.57
C PHE A 8 -6.74 -8.07 -2.40
N PHE A 9 -5.75 -7.41 -3.01
CA PHE A 9 -5.68 -5.95 -3.04
C PHE A 9 -6.91 -5.33 -3.69
N LEU A 10 -7.31 -5.80 -4.88
CA LEU A 10 -8.52 -5.31 -5.58
C LEU A 10 -9.78 -5.53 -4.75
N SER A 11 -9.89 -6.66 -4.04
CA SER A 11 -11.00 -6.90 -3.12
C SER A 11 -11.04 -5.89 -1.96
N LEU A 12 -9.90 -5.53 -1.39
CA LEU A 12 -9.82 -4.51 -0.34
C LEU A 12 -10.06 -3.09 -0.88
N GLU A 13 -9.67 -2.83 -2.11
CA GLU A 13 -9.93 -1.57 -2.79
C GLU A 13 -11.44 -1.37 -3.01
N ASP A 14 -12.16 -2.41 -3.44
CA ASP A 14 -13.62 -2.38 -3.57
C ASP A 14 -14.32 -2.17 -2.21
N ASP A 15 -13.84 -2.79 -1.13
CA ASP A 15 -14.30 -2.50 0.25
C ASP A 15 -14.14 -1.01 0.60
N LEU A 16 -12.97 -0.44 0.28
CA LEU A 16 -12.66 0.97 0.54
C LEU A 16 -13.51 1.90 -0.33
N GLU A 17 -13.66 1.62 -1.62
CA GLU A 17 -14.45 2.40 -2.57
C GLU A 17 -15.91 2.48 -2.12
N ARG A 18 -16.48 1.41 -1.56
CA ARG A 18 -17.84 1.46 -1.00
C ARG A 18 -18.01 2.45 0.16
N CYS A 19 -16.94 2.79 0.87
CA CYS A 19 -17.00 3.78 1.94
C CYS A 19 -17.28 5.20 1.43
N THR A 20 -17.02 5.48 0.14
CA THR A 20 -17.28 6.79 -0.50
C THR A 20 -18.76 7.17 -0.46
N LYS A 21 -19.67 6.19 -0.32
CA LYS A 21 -21.11 6.41 -0.13
C LYS A 21 -21.45 7.12 1.18
N TYR A 22 -20.54 7.10 2.15
CA TYR A 22 -20.75 7.61 3.50
C TYR A 22 -19.73 8.69 3.90
N VAL A 23 -18.51 8.61 3.36
CA VAL A 23 -17.40 9.52 3.70
C VAL A 23 -16.71 9.93 2.41
N GLU A 24 -16.79 11.22 2.06
CA GLU A 24 -16.08 11.79 0.92
C GLU A 24 -14.56 11.67 1.14
N PHE A 25 -13.82 11.30 0.10
CA PHE A 25 -12.37 11.16 0.17
C PHE A 25 -11.73 12.52 -0.02
N CYS A 26 -11.59 13.25 1.09
CA CYS A 26 -10.96 14.55 1.11
C CYS A 26 -10.20 14.78 2.44
N PRO A 27 -9.25 15.74 2.47
CA PRO A 27 -8.49 16.05 3.68
C PRO A 27 -9.37 16.40 4.89
N ASP A 28 -10.50 17.08 4.69
CA ASP A 28 -11.42 17.46 5.77
C ASP A 28 -11.99 16.23 6.51
N ASN A 29 -12.13 15.10 5.80
CA ASN A 29 -12.65 13.85 6.33
C ASN A 29 -11.58 12.86 6.80
N TYR A 30 -10.29 13.22 6.76
CA TYR A 30 -9.20 12.31 7.14
C TYR A 30 -9.33 11.75 8.55
N SER A 31 -9.91 12.51 9.47
CA SER A 31 -10.12 12.09 10.86
C SER A 31 -11.41 11.28 11.07
N THR A 32 -12.29 11.17 10.07
CA THR A 32 -13.52 10.40 10.14
C THR A 32 -13.19 8.92 10.31
N TYR A 33 -13.74 8.30 11.36
CA TYR A 33 -13.44 6.93 11.75
C TYR A 33 -14.68 6.03 11.74
N LEU A 34 -14.51 4.78 11.33
CA LEU A 34 -15.57 3.78 11.25
C LEU A 34 -15.00 2.35 11.25
N ASN A 35 -15.87 1.37 11.48
CA ASN A 35 -15.45 -0.03 11.59
C ASN A 35 -14.82 -0.60 10.32
N GLU A 36 -15.30 -0.21 9.13
CA GLU A 36 -14.73 -0.68 7.86
C GLU A 36 -13.28 -0.23 7.67
N PHE A 37 -12.91 1.00 8.03
CA PHE A 37 -11.51 1.44 8.04
C PHE A 37 -10.66 0.61 8.99
N ALA A 38 -11.18 0.18 10.13
CA ALA A 38 -10.45 -0.73 11.01
C ALA A 38 -10.16 -2.07 10.32
N LYS A 39 -11.13 -2.62 9.59
CA LYS A 39 -10.97 -3.87 8.84
C LYS A 39 -9.95 -3.70 7.71
N ILE A 40 -10.09 -2.64 6.90
CA ILE A 40 -9.18 -2.31 5.80
C ILE A 40 -7.76 -2.16 6.31
N ILE A 41 -7.52 -1.35 7.35
CA ILE A 41 -6.19 -1.13 7.93
C ILE A 41 -5.58 -2.45 8.40
N MET A 42 -6.34 -3.28 9.12
CA MET A 42 -5.85 -4.56 9.63
C MET A 42 -5.51 -5.54 8.51
N SER A 43 -6.39 -5.68 7.52
CA SER A 43 -6.20 -6.59 6.38
C SER A 43 -5.06 -6.14 5.48
N ALA A 44 -5.01 -4.87 5.10
CA ALA A 44 -3.97 -4.33 4.23
C ALA A 44 -2.58 -4.42 4.87
N SER A 45 -2.51 -4.13 6.18
CA SER A 45 -1.24 -4.20 6.93
C SER A 45 -0.77 -5.65 7.10
N ALA A 46 -1.68 -6.58 7.41
CA ALA A 46 -1.32 -7.99 7.52
C ALA A 46 -0.86 -8.56 6.17
N GLU A 47 -1.53 -8.19 5.08
CA GLU A 47 -1.12 -8.64 3.75
C GLU A 47 0.21 -8.03 3.33
N PHE A 48 0.47 -6.76 3.66
CA PHE A 48 1.80 -6.17 3.49
C PHE A 48 2.87 -7.00 4.22
N GLU A 49 2.63 -7.44 5.46
CA GLU A 49 3.60 -8.28 6.18
C GLU A 49 3.89 -9.61 5.45
N ASN A 50 2.92 -10.16 4.71
CA ASN A 50 3.12 -11.37 3.91
C ASN A 50 3.89 -11.07 2.62
N VAL A 51 3.42 -10.11 1.82
CA VAL A 51 4.03 -9.72 0.55
C VAL A 51 5.48 -9.27 0.76
N ALA A 52 5.75 -8.49 1.80
CA ALA A 52 7.07 -7.99 2.09
C ALA A 52 8.05 -9.10 2.50
N LYS A 53 7.59 -10.13 3.22
CA LYS A 53 8.44 -11.30 3.55
C LYS A 53 8.82 -12.08 2.31
N ASP A 54 7.86 -12.30 1.42
CA ASP A 54 8.10 -13.05 0.19
C ASP A 54 8.98 -12.22 -0.77
N LEU A 55 8.81 -10.89 -0.81
CA LEU A 55 9.74 -9.99 -1.49
C LEU A 55 11.16 -10.06 -0.90
N CYS A 56 11.30 -10.07 0.43
CA CYS A 56 12.61 -10.25 1.06
C CYS A 56 13.27 -11.58 0.66
N GLN A 57 12.51 -12.68 0.57
CA GLN A 57 13.02 -13.96 0.07
C GLN A 57 13.49 -13.89 -1.39
N LEU A 58 12.79 -13.13 -2.25
CA LEU A 58 13.20 -12.90 -3.63
C LEU A 58 14.45 -12.02 -3.74
N ILE A 59 14.63 -11.06 -2.83
CA ILE A 59 15.81 -10.18 -2.78
C ILE A 59 17.02 -10.94 -2.21
N THR A 60 16.83 -11.63 -1.09
CA THR A 60 17.85 -12.36 -0.35
C THR A 60 17.32 -13.76 -0.03
N PRO A 61 17.63 -14.76 -0.88
CA PRO A 61 17.18 -16.13 -0.68
C PRO A 61 17.59 -16.69 0.68
N GLY A 62 16.62 -17.24 1.41
CA GLY A 62 16.80 -17.78 2.76
C GLY A 62 16.53 -16.77 3.89
N SER A 63 16.25 -15.49 3.57
CA SER A 63 15.89 -14.49 4.59
C SER A 63 14.48 -14.71 5.13
N ASN A 64 14.30 -14.75 6.45
CA ASN A 64 12.98 -14.94 7.07
C ASN A 64 12.66 -13.83 8.08
N PRO A 65 12.45 -12.59 7.62
CA PRO A 65 12.21 -11.46 8.51
C PRO A 65 10.87 -11.63 9.24
N ARG A 66 10.88 -11.49 10.57
CA ARG A 66 9.69 -11.71 11.42
C ARG A 66 8.96 -10.43 11.78
N SER A 67 9.54 -9.29 11.48
CA SER A 67 8.99 -7.99 11.83
C SER A 67 9.30 -6.94 10.78
N ILE A 68 8.49 -5.87 10.73
CA ILE A 68 8.75 -4.71 9.87
C ILE A 68 10.14 -4.09 10.12
N LYS A 69 10.73 -4.26 11.31
CA LYS A 69 12.09 -3.80 11.59
C LYS A 69 13.15 -4.61 10.87
N GLU A 70 12.92 -5.91 10.68
CA GLU A 70 13.81 -6.82 9.95
C GLU A 70 13.60 -6.74 8.44
N ILE A 71 12.38 -6.41 7.99
CA ILE A 71 12.06 -6.16 6.58
C ILE A 71 12.80 -4.92 6.07
N HIS A 72 12.80 -3.82 6.85
CA HIS A 72 13.35 -2.52 6.44
C HIS A 72 14.76 -2.60 5.83
N PRO A 73 15.80 -3.16 6.50
CA PRO A 73 17.16 -3.16 5.97
C PRO A 73 17.32 -3.99 4.69
N ILE A 74 16.55 -5.08 4.54
CA ILE A 74 16.58 -5.91 3.32
C ILE A 74 15.95 -5.13 2.17
N LEU A 75 14.77 -4.57 2.41
CA LEU A 75 13.99 -3.86 1.40
C LEU A 75 14.71 -2.58 0.93
N TYR A 76 15.14 -1.73 1.87
CA TYR A 76 15.85 -0.48 1.54
C TYR A 76 17.28 -0.71 1.06
N GLY A 77 17.89 -1.86 1.38
CA GLY A 77 19.18 -2.25 0.81
C GLY A 77 19.07 -2.55 -0.69
N ALA A 78 17.95 -3.13 -1.14
CA ALA A 78 17.69 -3.42 -2.55
C ALA A 78 17.05 -2.24 -3.30
N TYR A 79 16.17 -1.48 -2.63
CA TYR A 79 15.40 -0.37 -3.20
C TYR A 79 15.52 0.88 -2.33
N PRO A 80 16.62 1.65 -2.43
CA PRO A 80 16.85 2.83 -1.61
C PRO A 80 15.77 3.91 -1.76
N LYS A 81 15.08 3.93 -2.91
CA LYS A 81 14.01 4.89 -3.22
C LYS A 81 12.61 4.41 -2.84
N PHE A 82 12.46 3.26 -2.18
CA PHE A 82 11.15 2.73 -1.78
C PHE A 82 10.30 3.75 -1.01
N GLY A 83 10.92 4.53 -0.13
CA GLY A 83 10.24 5.58 0.64
C GLY A 83 9.75 6.79 -0.16
N THR A 84 10.20 6.96 -1.41
CA THR A 84 9.87 8.13 -2.23
C THR A 84 8.67 7.93 -3.14
N VAL A 85 8.11 6.72 -3.20
CA VAL A 85 6.99 6.37 -4.08
C VAL A 85 5.77 7.22 -3.75
N GLU A 86 5.27 7.92 -4.77
CA GLU A 86 4.04 8.70 -4.71
C GLU A 86 2.87 7.89 -5.27
N VAL A 87 1.88 7.65 -4.41
CA VAL A 87 0.64 6.97 -4.77
C VAL A 87 -0.49 7.98 -4.79
N GLY A 88 -1.17 8.07 -5.92
CA GLY A 88 -2.31 8.96 -6.13
C GLY A 88 -3.65 8.24 -6.00
N ILE A 89 -4.69 9.04 -5.74
CA ILE A 89 -6.08 8.67 -6.02
C ILE A 89 -6.64 9.74 -6.97
N PRO A 90 -6.45 9.60 -8.30
CA PRO A 90 -6.67 10.68 -9.27
C PRO A 90 -8.08 11.27 -9.21
N ARG A 91 -9.09 10.41 -9.05
CA ARG A 91 -10.51 10.78 -8.94
C ARG A 91 -10.77 11.84 -7.86
N TYR A 92 -10.03 11.76 -6.75
CA TYR A 92 -10.17 12.65 -5.59
C TYR A 92 -9.01 13.65 -5.48
N LYS A 93 -8.08 13.69 -6.46
CA LYS A 93 -6.88 14.54 -6.46
C LYS A 93 -6.07 14.42 -5.16
N LEU A 94 -6.00 13.21 -4.62
CA LEU A 94 -5.22 12.91 -3.42
C LEU A 94 -3.88 12.32 -3.82
N LEU A 95 -2.85 12.62 -3.03
CA LEU A 95 -1.48 12.15 -3.23
C LEU A 95 -0.87 11.79 -1.88
N PHE A 96 -0.16 10.67 -1.83
CA PHE A 96 0.40 10.12 -0.60
C PHE A 96 1.80 9.55 -0.84
N LYS A 97 2.64 9.61 0.21
CA LYS A 97 3.88 8.82 0.30
C LYS A 97 3.76 7.88 1.50
N PRO A 98 3.25 6.66 1.33
CA PRO A 98 2.95 5.77 2.45
C PRO A 98 4.19 5.37 3.26
N TRP A 99 5.39 5.48 2.69
CA TRP A 99 6.63 5.01 3.30
C TRP A 99 7.67 6.12 3.53
N GLU A 100 7.30 7.40 3.39
CA GLU A 100 8.25 8.53 3.48
C GLU A 100 9.00 8.62 4.81
N ASP A 101 8.33 8.22 5.90
CA ASP A 101 8.86 8.28 7.27
C ASP A 101 9.36 6.91 7.77
N TRP A 102 9.43 5.90 6.90
CA TRP A 102 9.99 4.60 7.25
C TRP A 102 11.52 4.63 7.25
N THR A 103 12.11 4.46 8.43
CA THR A 103 13.56 4.43 8.62
C THR A 103 13.99 3.18 9.38
N SER A 104 15.29 2.96 9.51
CA SER A 104 15.84 1.85 10.30
C SER A 104 15.45 1.92 11.78
N SER A 105 15.23 3.13 12.29
CA SER A 105 14.88 3.38 13.69
C SER A 105 13.36 3.49 13.92
N ASN A 106 12.61 3.97 12.92
CA ASN A 106 11.19 4.31 13.06
C ASN A 106 10.32 3.62 12.01
N ARG A 107 9.16 3.15 12.44
CA ARG A 107 8.09 2.68 11.55
C ARG A 107 7.28 3.89 11.08
N PRO A 108 6.59 3.80 9.93
CA PRO A 108 5.69 4.85 9.50
C PRO A 108 4.67 5.25 10.54
N HIS A 109 4.25 6.50 10.49
CA HIS A 109 3.26 7.05 11.40
C HIS A 109 1.94 6.29 11.32
N TRP A 110 1.43 6.04 10.12
CA TRP A 110 0.19 5.27 9.92
C TRP A 110 0.33 3.82 10.41
N TRP A 111 1.52 3.22 10.31
CA TRP A 111 1.77 1.88 10.84
C TRP A 111 1.78 1.88 12.36
N SER A 112 2.52 2.81 12.95
CA SER A 112 2.75 2.86 14.40
C SER A 112 1.55 3.37 15.19
N LYS A 113 0.84 4.37 14.65
CA LYS A 113 -0.35 4.99 15.28
C LYS A 113 -1.65 4.44 14.74
N GLY A 114 -1.73 4.06 13.47
CA GLY A 114 -2.91 3.39 12.91
C GLY A 114 -2.90 1.90 13.24
N TYR A 115 -2.19 1.11 12.44
CA TYR A 115 -2.23 -0.36 12.53
C TYR A 115 -1.87 -0.91 13.91
N ASN A 116 -0.68 -0.62 14.46
CA ASN A 116 -0.24 -1.22 15.72
C ASN A 116 -1.17 -0.88 16.89
N LYS A 117 -1.71 0.35 16.94
CA LYS A 117 -2.62 0.76 18.02
C LYS A 117 -3.97 0.07 17.90
N ILE A 118 -4.51 -0.05 16.69
CA ILE A 118 -5.75 -0.81 16.44
C ILE A 118 -5.54 -2.28 16.79
N LYS A 119 -4.45 -2.89 16.32
CA LYS A 119 -4.10 -4.30 16.56
C LYS A 119 -4.04 -4.66 18.04
N HIS A 120 -3.44 -3.81 18.87
CA HIS A 120 -3.22 -4.12 20.29
C HIS A 120 -4.31 -3.58 21.23
N ALA A 121 -4.99 -2.50 20.87
CA ALA A 121 -5.93 -1.83 21.77
C ALA A 121 -7.04 -1.07 21.01
N ARG A 122 -7.73 -1.73 20.07
CA ARG A 122 -8.79 -1.15 19.24
C ARG A 122 -9.84 -0.36 20.03
N THR A 123 -10.29 -0.87 21.17
CA THR A 123 -11.32 -0.20 21.99
C THR A 123 -10.86 1.19 22.48
N LEU A 124 -9.58 1.34 22.80
CA LEU A 124 -9.00 2.61 23.23
C LEU A 124 -8.66 3.53 22.05
N PHE A 125 -8.23 2.95 20.93
CA PHE A 125 -7.73 3.68 19.77
C PHE A 125 -8.66 3.60 18.56
N PHE A 126 -9.97 3.48 18.76
CA PHE A 126 -10.93 3.34 17.67
C PHE A 126 -10.92 4.56 16.72
N LYS A 127 -10.62 5.76 17.23
CA LYS A 127 -10.44 6.97 16.41
C LYS A 127 -9.29 6.86 15.39
N ASN A 128 -8.37 5.92 15.58
CA ASN A 128 -7.30 5.65 14.63
C ASN A 128 -7.78 4.77 13.47
N ALA A 129 -8.97 4.17 13.55
CA ALA A 129 -9.62 3.54 12.40
C ALA A 129 -10.23 4.61 11.47
N ASN A 130 -9.41 5.53 11.00
CA ASN A 130 -9.82 6.69 10.22
C ASN A 130 -9.48 6.57 8.74
N LEU A 131 -10.12 7.42 7.93
CA LEU A 131 -9.95 7.45 6.48
C LEU A 131 -8.47 7.56 6.10
N HIS A 132 -7.73 8.49 6.73
CA HIS A 132 -6.35 8.75 6.36
C HIS A 132 -5.45 7.52 6.51
N TYR A 133 -5.55 6.81 7.64
CA TYR A 133 -4.78 5.58 7.84
C TYR A 133 -5.25 4.43 6.97
N ALA A 134 -6.55 4.36 6.62
CA ALA A 134 -7.03 3.38 5.64
C ALA A 134 -6.40 3.62 4.26
N LEU A 135 -6.42 4.86 3.76
CA LEU A 135 -5.81 5.23 2.48
C LEU A 135 -4.30 4.95 2.47
N LEU A 136 -3.56 5.36 3.52
CA LEU A 136 -2.13 5.11 3.63
C LEU A 136 -1.79 3.62 3.71
N SER A 137 -2.60 2.82 4.41
CA SER A 137 -2.39 1.37 4.51
C SER A 137 -2.59 0.66 3.16
N MET A 138 -3.59 1.08 2.39
CA MET A 138 -3.85 0.55 1.05
C MET A 138 -2.78 0.99 0.06
N ALA A 139 -2.40 2.27 0.06
CA ALA A 139 -1.29 2.77 -0.74
C ALA A 139 0.03 2.04 -0.39
N GLY A 140 0.27 1.78 0.89
CA GLY A 140 1.46 1.06 1.34
C GLY A 140 1.51 -0.39 0.86
N LEU A 141 0.38 -1.10 0.91
CA LEU A 141 0.22 -2.43 0.34
C LEU A 141 0.43 -2.42 -1.18
N PHE A 142 -0.24 -1.50 -1.87
CA PHE A 142 -0.13 -1.31 -3.33
C PHE A 142 1.33 -1.19 -3.76
N THR A 143 2.07 -0.25 -3.15
CA THR A 143 3.51 -0.08 -3.42
C THR A 143 4.27 -1.39 -3.24
N CYS A 144 4.07 -2.11 -2.14
CA CYS A 144 4.82 -3.34 -1.88
C CYS A 144 4.55 -4.44 -2.93
N ILE A 145 3.29 -4.58 -3.38
CA ILE A 145 2.93 -5.54 -4.43
C ILE A 145 3.60 -5.19 -5.77
N LEU A 146 3.70 -3.91 -6.12
CA LEU A 146 4.39 -3.47 -7.32
C LEU A 146 5.88 -3.87 -7.30
N TYR A 147 6.59 -3.64 -6.18
CA TYR A 147 7.99 -4.08 -6.06
C TYR A 147 8.16 -5.60 -6.05
N TYR A 148 7.23 -6.33 -5.41
CA TYR A 148 7.19 -7.78 -5.48
C TYR A 148 7.10 -8.24 -6.94
N HIS A 149 6.17 -7.65 -7.69
CA HIS A 149 5.93 -8.01 -9.07
C HIS A 149 7.12 -7.68 -9.99
N HIS A 150 7.64 -6.47 -9.86
CA HIS A 150 8.82 -6.04 -10.59
C HIS A 150 10.02 -6.97 -10.31
N LYS A 151 10.21 -7.39 -9.07
CA LYS A 151 11.28 -8.35 -8.72
C LYS A 151 11.05 -9.74 -9.29
N GLU A 152 9.81 -10.21 -9.29
CA GLU A 152 9.41 -11.54 -9.80
C GLU A 152 9.52 -11.65 -11.32
N THR A 153 9.17 -10.58 -12.05
CA THR A 153 8.95 -10.64 -13.50
C THR A 153 9.83 -9.69 -14.33
N GLY A 154 10.53 -8.74 -13.70
CA GLY A 154 11.37 -7.74 -14.37
C GLY A 154 10.62 -6.50 -14.88
N GLY A 155 9.30 -6.42 -14.68
CA GLY A 155 8.47 -5.29 -15.09
C GLY A 155 7.10 -5.33 -14.41
N ILE A 156 6.22 -4.36 -14.71
CA ILE A 156 4.86 -4.34 -14.20
C ILE A 156 3.90 -4.14 -15.36
N GLU A 157 3.25 -5.23 -15.78
CA GLU A 157 2.23 -5.24 -16.82
C GLU A 157 0.95 -5.85 -16.24
N ILE A 158 -0.16 -5.10 -16.35
CA ILE A 158 -1.46 -5.47 -15.77
C ILE A 158 -2.51 -5.41 -16.87
N ASP A 159 -3.37 -6.41 -16.97
CA ASP A 159 -4.54 -6.33 -17.86
C ASP A 159 -5.42 -5.14 -17.42
N HIS A 160 -5.80 -4.26 -18.35
CA HIS A 160 -6.69 -3.12 -18.09
C HIS A 160 -7.97 -3.49 -17.34
N LYS A 161 -8.48 -4.72 -17.48
CA LYS A 161 -9.68 -5.19 -16.74
C LYS A 161 -9.42 -5.41 -15.24
N ARG A 162 -8.16 -5.43 -14.84
CA ARG A 162 -7.66 -5.68 -13.49
C ARG A 162 -6.88 -4.47 -12.95
N GLU A 163 -7.06 -3.31 -13.56
CA GLU A 163 -6.52 -2.05 -13.07
C GLU A 163 -7.23 -1.65 -11.76
N PRO A 164 -6.50 -1.09 -10.77
CA PRO A 164 -7.12 -0.54 -9.57
C PRO A 164 -8.07 0.61 -9.92
N SER A 165 -9.22 0.69 -9.23
CA SER A 165 -10.21 1.74 -9.49
C SER A 165 -9.87 3.07 -8.80
N LEU A 166 -9.07 3.02 -7.73
CA LEU A 166 -8.73 4.17 -6.89
C LEU A 166 -7.24 4.52 -7.02
N PHE A 167 -6.35 3.55 -6.86
CA PHE A 167 -4.91 3.82 -6.67
C PHE A 167 -4.11 3.81 -7.97
N ASP A 168 -3.20 4.78 -8.10
CA ASP A 168 -2.30 4.89 -9.25
C ASP A 168 -0.91 5.38 -8.81
N ILE A 169 0.13 5.13 -9.61
CA ILE A 169 1.45 5.73 -9.42
C ILE A 169 1.53 7.02 -10.23
N ILE A 170 1.83 8.13 -9.56
CA ILE A 170 1.92 9.42 -10.23
C ILE A 170 3.36 9.62 -10.71
N GLU A 171 3.60 9.33 -12.00
CA GLU A 171 4.82 9.74 -12.67
C GLU A 171 4.63 10.93 -13.60
N SER A 172 5.68 11.75 -13.71
CA SER A 172 5.74 12.92 -14.58
C SER A 172 6.16 12.52 -16.00
N GLY A 173 5.33 11.76 -16.71
CA GLY A 173 5.67 11.40 -18.10
C GLY A 173 4.71 10.44 -18.81
N SER A 174 3.85 11.02 -19.66
CA SER A 174 3.24 10.41 -20.85
C SER A 174 2.57 9.02 -20.72
N PHE A 175 1.24 9.06 -20.72
CA PHE A 175 0.40 7.99 -21.27
C PHE A 175 0.83 7.70 -22.73
N THR A 176 1.46 6.55 -22.96
CA THR A 176 1.55 5.92 -24.29
C THR A 176 0.93 4.55 -24.14
N GLY A 177 -0.33 4.37 -24.50
CA GLY A 177 -0.74 4.07 -25.87
C GLY A 177 -2.00 3.19 -25.79
N GLY A 178 -2.74 3.09 -26.89
CA GLY A 178 -3.99 2.30 -26.98
C GLY A 178 -3.77 0.78 -26.90
N GLY A 179 -3.27 0.29 -25.76
CA GLY A 179 -3.06 -1.11 -25.44
C GLY A 179 -4.06 -1.65 -24.43
N ILE A 180 -4.13 -2.99 -24.33
CA ILE A 180 -5.00 -3.77 -23.42
C ILE A 180 -4.36 -3.87 -22.01
N THR A 181 -3.19 -3.26 -21.80
CA THR A 181 -2.36 -3.43 -20.61
C THR A 181 -1.89 -2.09 -20.06
N VAL A 182 -1.87 -1.98 -18.73
CA VAL A 182 -1.37 -0.85 -17.96
C VAL A 182 0.03 -1.20 -17.42
N THR A 183 0.95 -0.24 -17.49
CA THR A 183 2.31 -0.39 -16.96
C THR A 183 2.59 0.61 -15.86
N TYR A 184 3.30 0.18 -14.83
CA TYR A 184 3.76 1.06 -13.74
C TYR A 184 5.27 1.15 -13.78
N ASP A 185 5.78 2.38 -13.76
CA ASP A 185 7.18 2.65 -13.48
C ASP A 185 7.31 3.03 -11.99
N ILE A 186 8.31 2.46 -11.33
CA ILE A 186 8.52 2.61 -9.88
C ILE A 186 10.00 2.94 -9.62
N PRO A 187 10.29 3.87 -8.70
CA PRO A 187 11.67 4.21 -8.36
C PRO A 187 12.46 3.02 -7.81
N ILE A 188 13.48 2.55 -8.54
CA ILE A 188 14.40 1.51 -8.06
C ILE A 188 15.45 2.09 -7.11
#